data_AF-A0AAW8F3P8-F1
#
_entry.id   AF-A0AAW8F3P8-F1
#
_cell.length_a   1.000
_cell.length_b   1.000
_cell.length_c   1.000
_cell.angle_alpha   90.00
_cell.angle_beta   90.00
_cell.angle_gamma   90.00
#
_symmetry.space_group_name_H-M   'P 1'
#
loop_
_entity.id
_entity.type
_entity.pdbx_description
1 polymer ?
#
loop_
_entity_poly.entity_id
_entity_poly.type
_entity_poly.pdbx_seq_one_letter_code
_entity_poly.pdbx_strand_id
1 'polypeptide(L)'
;MHDTSSEGAPSQAGTGTTVMTDRTVDGRGTVVLLRVVAVLALLQTLVQGLLAGMLLNGDLDSIDPHGHNAYAFEFLVFLQVVAAVLLWRRNRWLTWPLKATIGILAATFAQTGLGLNSALAAHVTLGVALCAMETALVLRAFTLRVAAPARS
;
A
#
# COMPACT_ATOMS: atom_id res chain seq x y z
N MET A 1 56.08 -47.99 -12.93
CA MET A 1 55.10 -47.98 -14.04
C MET A 1 54.13 -49.12 -13.74
N HIS A 2 52.96 -48.97 -13.12
CA HIS A 2 51.99 -47.87 -13.03
C HIS A 2 51.31 -47.82 -11.65
N ASP A 3 51.06 -46.61 -11.15
CA ASP A 3 50.04 -46.26 -10.16
C ASP A 3 48.64 -46.25 -10.80
N THR A 4 47.60 -46.67 -10.07
CA THR A 4 46.23 -46.15 -10.26
C THR A 4 45.49 -46.09 -8.92
N SER A 5 45.61 -44.94 -8.26
CA SER A 5 44.76 -44.55 -7.13
C SER A 5 43.36 -44.23 -7.64
N SER A 6 42.33 -44.74 -6.96
CA SER A 6 40.94 -44.39 -7.22
C SER A 6 40.68 -42.96 -6.75
N GLU A 7 40.62 -42.03 -7.69
CA GLU A 7 40.30 -40.63 -7.44
C GLU A 7 38.80 -40.49 -7.17
N GLY A 8 38.46 -40.20 -5.91
CA GLY A 8 37.11 -39.87 -5.49
C GLY A 8 36.66 -38.58 -6.15
N ALA A 9 35.58 -38.66 -6.92
CA ALA A 9 34.91 -37.47 -7.46
C ALA A 9 34.27 -36.67 -6.31
N PRO A 10 34.61 -35.38 -6.11
CA PRO A 10 33.83 -34.52 -5.25
C PRO A 10 32.48 -34.26 -5.91
N SER A 11 31.42 -34.69 -5.24
CA SER A 11 30.05 -34.30 -5.54
C SER A 11 29.94 -32.78 -5.43
N GLN A 12 29.78 -32.13 -6.58
CA GLN A 12 29.37 -30.73 -6.66
C GLN A 12 27.92 -30.64 -6.18
N ALA A 13 27.74 -30.61 -4.86
CA ALA A 13 26.52 -30.15 -4.22
C ALA A 13 26.40 -28.66 -4.51
N GLY A 14 25.76 -28.34 -5.64
CA GLY A 14 25.33 -27.00 -5.99
C GLY A 14 24.48 -26.45 -4.87
N THR A 15 25.11 -25.67 -3.99
CA THR A 15 24.42 -24.86 -2.99
C THR A 15 23.74 -23.77 -3.80
N GLY A 16 22.50 -24.07 -4.23
CA GLY A 16 21.59 -23.13 -4.85
C GLY A 16 21.30 -22.01 -3.88
N THR A 17 22.23 -21.06 -3.79
CA THR A 17 21.96 -19.74 -3.23
C THR A 17 20.95 -19.15 -4.21
N THR A 18 19.66 -19.28 -3.86
CA THR A 18 18.59 -18.55 -4.52
C THR A 18 18.97 -17.08 -4.42
N VAL A 19 19.63 -16.55 -5.45
CA VAL A 19 19.85 -15.13 -5.61
C VAL A 19 18.44 -14.55 -5.68
N MET A 20 17.97 -14.02 -4.54
CA MET A 20 16.74 -13.25 -4.49
C MET A 20 17.01 -12.03 -5.35
N THR A 21 16.68 -12.16 -6.63
CA THR A 21 16.87 -11.09 -7.61
C THR A 21 16.13 -9.88 -7.09
N ASP A 22 16.87 -8.83 -6.77
CA ASP A 22 16.32 -7.53 -6.35
C ASP A 22 15.57 -6.96 -7.55
N ARG A 23 14.30 -7.35 -7.71
CA ARG A 23 13.49 -6.99 -8.87
C ARG A 23 13.15 -5.52 -8.78
N THR A 24 13.67 -4.77 -9.75
CA THR A 24 13.31 -3.38 -9.95
C THR A 24 11.94 -3.27 -10.61
N VAL A 25 11.28 -2.15 -10.34
CA VAL A 25 9.95 -1.81 -10.85
C VAL A 25 10.09 -0.72 -11.90
N ASP A 26 9.44 -0.92 -13.04
CA ASP A 26 9.40 0.05 -14.12
C ASP A 26 8.38 1.15 -13.84
N GLY A 27 8.75 2.39 -14.15
CA GLY A 27 7.87 3.56 -14.02
C GLY A 27 8.07 4.35 -12.73
N ARG A 28 9.22 5.01 -12.60
CA ARG A 28 9.56 5.91 -11.47
C ARG A 28 8.43 6.87 -11.10
N GLY A 29 7.87 7.54 -12.09
CA GLY A 29 6.78 8.52 -11.88
C GLY A 29 5.54 7.88 -11.25
N THR A 30 5.17 6.67 -11.68
CA THR A 30 4.02 5.94 -11.13
C THR A 30 4.27 5.47 -9.70
N VAL A 31 5.50 5.03 -9.39
CA VAL A 31 5.88 4.67 -8.00
C VAL A 31 5.86 5.90 -7.08
N VAL A 32 6.39 7.03 -7.55
CA VAL A 32 6.34 8.30 -6.80
C VAL A 32 4.89 8.75 -6.59
N LEU A 33 4.04 8.68 -7.62
CA LEU A 33 2.63 9.00 -7.50
C LEU A 33 1.94 8.14 -6.44
N LEU A 34 2.11 6.81 -6.49
CA LEU A 34 1.54 5.90 -5.49
C LEU A 34 1.97 6.26 -4.07
N ARG A 35 3.27 6.56 -3.86
CA ARG A 35 3.81 6.94 -2.55
C ARG A 35 3.22 8.24 -2.03
N VAL A 36 3.20 9.27 -2.86
CA VAL A 36 2.68 10.59 -2.48
C VAL A 36 1.21 10.50 -2.12
N VAL A 37 0.40 9.87 -2.99
CA VAL A 37 -1.03 9.72 -2.74
C VAL A 37 -1.29 8.88 -1.49
N ALA A 38 -0.56 7.77 -1.28
CA ALA A 38 -0.73 6.94 -0.08
C ALA A 38 -0.35 7.69 1.22
N VAL A 39 0.72 8.49 1.19
CA VAL A 39 1.08 9.34 2.34
C VAL A 39 0.00 10.38 2.62
N LEU A 40 -0.50 11.05 1.57
CA LEU A 40 -1.60 12.01 1.72
C LEU A 40 -2.86 11.35 2.27
N ALA A 41 -3.22 10.16 1.79
CA ALA A 41 -4.37 9.41 2.28
C ALA A 41 -4.20 9.00 3.74
N LEU A 42 -3.02 8.51 4.13
CA LEU A 42 -2.69 8.23 5.53
C LEU A 42 -2.84 9.49 6.41
N LEU A 43 -2.32 10.64 5.97
CA LEU A 43 -2.50 11.89 6.71
C LEU A 43 -3.98 12.28 6.83
N GLN A 44 -4.80 12.06 5.79
CA GLN A 44 -6.24 12.29 5.89
C GLN A 44 -6.89 11.39 6.94
N THR A 45 -6.46 10.14 7.14
CA THR A 45 -7.03 9.29 8.21
C THR A 45 -6.74 9.82 9.62
N LEU A 46 -5.59 10.48 9.83
CA LEU A 46 -5.28 11.14 11.11
C LEU A 46 -6.17 12.36 11.33
N VAL A 47 -6.37 13.17 10.28
CA VAL A 47 -7.32 14.29 10.30
C VAL A 47 -8.74 13.80 10.58
N GLN A 48 -9.16 12.70 9.95
CA GLN A 48 -10.46 12.10 10.14
C GLN A 48 -10.67 11.64 11.59
N GLY A 49 -9.65 11.01 12.19
CA GLY A 49 -9.65 10.62 13.59
C GLY A 49 -9.73 11.81 14.55
N LEU A 50 -9.01 12.90 14.27
CA LEU A 50 -9.09 14.14 15.05
C LEU A 50 -10.50 14.73 15.00
N LEU A 51 -11.08 14.89 13.80
CA LEU A 51 -12.42 15.45 13.61
C LEU A 51 -13.50 14.56 14.24
N ALA A 52 -13.38 13.24 14.11
CA ALA A 52 -14.27 12.30 14.80
C ALA A 52 -14.14 12.42 16.33
N GLY A 53 -12.91 12.57 16.85
CA GLY A 53 -12.67 12.79 18.27
C GLY A 53 -13.30 14.09 18.79
N MET A 54 -13.25 15.17 18.01
CA MET A 54 -13.92 16.44 18.33
C MET A 54 -15.44 16.26 18.41
N LEU A 55 -16.04 15.55 17.45
CA LEU A 55 -17.48 15.24 17.46
C LEU A 55 -17.88 14.41 18.68
N LEU A 56 -17.09 13.39 19.03
CA LEU A 56 -17.30 12.57 20.23
C LEU A 56 -17.13 13.36 21.53
N ASN A 57 -16.36 14.44 21.50
CA ASN A 57 -16.20 15.39 22.59
C ASN A 57 -17.31 16.47 22.62
N GLY A 58 -18.31 16.38 21.74
CA GLY A 58 -19.49 17.26 21.70
C GLY A 58 -19.39 18.44 20.74
N ASP A 59 -18.33 18.55 19.95
CA ASP A 59 -18.19 19.61 18.95
C ASP A 59 -18.96 19.26 17.67
N LEU A 60 -20.22 19.68 17.60
CA LEU A 60 -21.10 19.41 16.46
C LEU A 60 -20.68 20.17 15.19
N ASP A 61 -19.90 21.25 15.30
CA ASP A 61 -19.41 22.01 14.14
C ASP A 61 -18.37 21.20 13.34
N SER A 62 -17.82 20.13 13.94
CA SER A 62 -16.88 19.21 13.28
C SER A 62 -17.53 18.20 12.33
N ILE A 63 -18.87 18.11 12.27
CA ILE A 63 -19.60 17.20 11.38
C ILE A 63 -19.30 17.50 9.90
N ASP A 64 -19.46 18.76 9.49
CA ASP A 64 -19.24 19.15 8.10
C ASP A 64 -17.78 18.99 7.68
N PRO A 65 -16.77 19.46 8.46
CA PRO A 65 -15.37 19.17 8.20
C PRO A 65 -15.06 17.68 8.09
N HIS A 66 -15.64 16.83 8.95
CA HIS A 66 -15.45 15.38 8.91
C HIS A 66 -15.97 14.80 7.59
N GLY A 67 -17.16 15.22 7.14
CA GLY A 67 -17.72 14.83 5.85
C GLY A 67 -16.86 15.28 4.66
N HIS A 68 -16.40 16.53 4.63
CA HIS A 68 -15.52 17.03 3.57
C HIS A 68 -14.18 16.28 3.51
N ASN A 69 -13.59 16.00 4.68
CA ASN A 69 -12.37 15.20 4.79
C ASN A 69 -12.59 13.76 4.29
N ALA A 70 -13.75 13.16 4.53
CA ALA A 70 -14.09 11.84 3.99
C ALA A 70 -14.07 11.84 2.44
N TYR A 71 -14.64 12.87 1.79
CA TYR A 71 -14.57 12.99 0.33
C TYR A 71 -13.14 13.18 -0.19
N ALA A 72 -12.32 13.97 0.51
CA ALA A 72 -10.91 14.14 0.15
C ALA A 72 -10.12 12.82 0.27
N PHE A 73 -10.35 12.07 1.35
CA PHE A 73 -9.78 10.74 1.54
C PHE A 73 -10.22 9.76 0.44
N GLU A 74 -11.52 9.69 0.15
CA GLU A 74 -12.07 8.83 -0.91
C GLU A 74 -11.45 9.13 -2.28
N PHE A 75 -11.34 10.41 -2.64
CA PHE A 75 -10.67 10.83 -3.87
C PHE A 75 -9.21 10.37 -3.94
N LEU A 76 -8.45 10.49 -2.84
CA LEU A 76 -7.07 10.00 -2.78
C LEU A 76 -7.01 8.48 -2.96
N VAL A 77 -7.91 7.72 -2.32
CA VAL A 77 -7.98 6.25 -2.49
C VAL A 77 -8.28 5.89 -3.95
N PHE A 78 -9.16 6.62 -4.65
CA PHE A 78 -9.35 6.44 -6.09
C PHE A 78 -8.06 6.68 -6.89
N LEU A 79 -7.31 7.73 -6.57
CA LEU A 79 -6.02 8.00 -7.20
C LEU A 79 -4.99 6.88 -6.92
N GLN A 80 -5.01 6.27 -5.73
CA GLN A 80 -4.18 5.11 -5.43
C GLN A 80 -4.51 3.93 -6.35
N VAL A 81 -5.80 3.65 -6.58
CA VAL A 81 -6.24 2.59 -7.51
C VAL A 81 -5.76 2.89 -8.92
N VAL A 82 -5.89 4.13 -9.40
CA VAL A 82 -5.36 4.55 -10.71
C VAL A 82 -3.85 4.32 -10.79
N ALA A 83 -3.09 4.77 -9.79
CA ALA A 83 -1.65 4.57 -9.74
C ALA A 83 -1.27 3.08 -9.73
N ALA A 84 -2.00 2.26 -8.97
CA ALA A 84 -1.79 0.82 -8.87
C ALA A 84 -2.11 0.10 -10.20
N VAL A 85 -3.17 0.50 -10.91
CA VAL A 85 -3.48 -0.02 -12.26
C VAL A 85 -2.37 0.32 -13.24
N LEU A 86 -1.90 1.57 -13.26
CA LEU A 86 -0.80 2.00 -14.13
C LEU A 86 0.49 1.22 -13.83
N LEU A 87 0.77 0.98 -12.56
CA LEU A 87 1.93 0.21 -12.13
C LEU A 87 1.83 -1.25 -12.55
N TRP A 88 0.67 -1.88 -12.34
CA TRP A 88 0.38 -3.25 -12.75
C TRP A 88 0.46 -3.44 -14.27
N ARG A 89 0.00 -2.47 -15.07
CA ARG A 89 0.08 -2.55 -16.54
C ARG A 89 1.52 -2.70 -17.05
N ARG A 90 2.47 -2.02 -16.40
CA ARG A 90 3.91 -2.10 -16.73
C ARG A 90 4.62 -3.25 -16.02
N ASN A 91 4.10 -3.70 -14.88
CA ASN A 91 4.72 -4.70 -14.01
C ASN A 91 3.68 -5.78 -13.64
N ARG A 92 3.31 -6.64 -14.59
CA ARG A 92 2.18 -7.59 -14.43
C ARG A 92 2.32 -8.55 -13.23
N TRP A 93 3.53 -8.84 -12.82
CA TRP A 93 3.85 -9.66 -11.65
C TRP A 93 3.58 -8.94 -10.31
N LEU A 94 3.62 -7.60 -10.29
CA LEU A 94 3.45 -6.76 -9.10
C LEU A 94 1.96 -6.50 -8.83
N THR A 95 1.22 -7.53 -8.46
CA THR A 95 -0.25 -7.45 -8.27
C THR A 95 -0.68 -6.89 -6.91
N TRP A 96 0.22 -6.89 -5.92
CA TRP A 96 -0.14 -6.54 -4.54
C TRP A 96 -0.64 -5.09 -4.37
N PRO A 97 -0.11 -4.04 -5.05
CA PRO A 97 -0.61 -2.68 -4.88
C PRO A 97 -2.07 -2.59 -5.32
N LEU A 98 -2.40 -3.20 -6.46
CA LEU A 98 -3.76 -3.21 -7.00
C LEU A 98 -4.75 -3.88 -6.05
N LYS A 99 -4.40 -5.05 -5.51
CA LYS A 99 -5.24 -5.75 -4.54
C LYS A 99 -5.43 -4.94 -3.26
N ALA A 100 -4.35 -4.34 -2.74
CA ALA A 100 -4.40 -3.52 -1.54
C ALA A 100 -5.29 -2.29 -1.72
N THR A 101 -5.11 -1.53 -2.80
CA THR A 101 -5.89 -0.31 -3.04
C THR A 101 -7.37 -0.61 -3.34
N ILE A 102 -7.68 -1.72 -4.00
CA ILE A 102 -9.07 -2.18 -4.17
C ILE A 102 -9.69 -2.54 -2.81
N GLY A 103 -8.96 -3.24 -1.95
CA GLY A 103 -9.42 -3.58 -0.59
C GLY A 103 -9.67 -2.33 0.26
N ILE A 104 -8.77 -1.36 0.21
CA ILE A 104 -8.92 -0.06 0.88
C ILE A 104 -10.15 0.66 0.33
N LEU A 105 -10.33 0.74 -1.00
CA LEU A 105 -11.49 1.39 -1.61
C LEU A 105 -12.82 0.74 -1.15
N ALA A 106 -12.88 -0.59 -1.13
CA ALA A 106 -14.06 -1.30 -0.65
C ALA A 106 -14.35 -1.00 0.84
N ALA A 107 -13.29 -0.96 1.68
CA ALA A 107 -13.41 -0.59 3.09
C ALA A 107 -13.83 0.88 3.27
N THR A 108 -13.37 1.79 2.43
CA THR A 108 -13.79 3.21 2.43
C THR A 108 -15.30 3.33 2.16
N PHE A 109 -15.83 2.61 1.16
CA PHE A 109 -17.28 2.60 0.91
C PHE A 109 -18.09 2.00 2.07
N ALA A 110 -17.59 0.88 2.64
CA ALA A 110 -18.22 0.29 3.82
C ALA A 110 -18.23 1.29 4.99
N GLN A 111 -17.15 2.04 5.19
CA GLN A 111 -17.04 3.07 6.22
C GLN A 111 -18.06 4.19 6.03
N THR A 112 -18.21 4.71 4.81
CA THR A 112 -19.23 5.72 4.48
C THR A 112 -20.63 5.18 4.81
N GLY A 113 -20.93 3.94 4.40
CA GLY A 113 -22.20 3.30 4.73
C GLY A 113 -22.44 3.18 6.24
N LEU A 114 -21.43 2.78 7.02
CA LEU A 114 -21.54 2.69 8.49
C LEU A 114 -21.76 4.06 9.15
N GLY A 115 -21.12 5.11 8.62
CA GLY A 115 -21.29 6.48 9.10
C GLY A 115 -22.71 6.99 8.87
N LEU A 116 -23.25 6.76 7.67
CA LEU A 116 -24.63 7.15 7.32
C LEU A 116 -25.70 6.40 8.12
N ASN A 117 -25.42 5.16 8.53
CA ASN A 117 -26.32 4.36 9.37
C ASN A 117 -26.11 4.58 10.88
N SER A 118 -25.26 5.54 11.28
CA SER A 118 -24.94 5.82 12.68
C SER A 118 -24.43 4.60 13.46
N ALA A 119 -23.80 3.63 12.78
CA ALA A 119 -23.23 2.43 13.38
C ALA A 119 -21.87 2.74 14.02
N LEU A 120 -21.87 3.62 15.02
CA LEU A 120 -20.69 4.35 15.52
C LEU A 120 -19.50 3.44 15.87
N ALA A 121 -19.74 2.38 16.65
CA ALA A 121 -18.67 1.46 17.07
C ALA A 121 -17.99 0.80 15.86
N ALA A 122 -18.78 0.33 14.89
CA ALA A 122 -18.27 -0.30 13.68
C ALA A 122 -17.56 0.71 12.78
N HIS A 123 -18.13 1.91 12.63
CA HIS A 123 -17.56 3.01 11.86
C HIS A 123 -16.19 3.44 12.39
N VAL A 124 -16.07 3.68 13.70
CA VAL A 124 -14.80 4.08 14.34
C VAL A 124 -13.77 2.95 14.23
N THR A 125 -14.18 1.70 14.47
CA THR A 125 -13.27 0.54 14.38
C THR A 125 -12.72 0.37 12.98
N LEU A 126 -13.57 0.46 11.96
CA LEU A 126 -13.13 0.39 10.57
C LEU A 126 -12.23 1.57 10.20
N GLY A 127 -12.41 2.74 10.82
CA GLY A 127 -11.58 3.92 10.57
C GLY A 127 -10.16 3.74 11.07
N VAL A 128 -10.01 3.15 12.25
CA VAL A 128 -8.69 2.74 12.77
C VAL A 128 -8.07 1.66 11.87
N ALA A 129 -8.87 0.71 11.39
CA ALA A 129 -8.37 -0.32 10.46
C ALA A 129 -7.91 0.28 9.11
N LEU A 130 -8.61 1.28 8.57
CA LEU A 130 -8.20 2.04 7.38
C LEU A 130 -6.90 2.79 7.59
N CYS A 131 -6.71 3.45 8.74
CA CYS A 131 -5.43 4.07 9.09
C CYS A 131 -4.28 3.03 9.11
N ALA A 132 -4.51 1.85 9.66
CA ALA A 132 -3.53 0.77 9.67
C ALA A 132 -3.24 0.22 8.26
N MET A 133 -4.28 0.05 7.43
CA MET A 133 -4.13 -0.38 6.04
C MET A 133 -3.34 0.63 5.20
N GLU A 134 -3.61 1.93 5.34
CA GLU A 134 -2.86 3.00 4.68
C GLU A 134 -1.41 3.05 5.16
N THR A 135 -1.18 2.88 6.46
CA THR A 135 0.18 2.77 7.02
C THR A 135 0.93 1.61 6.38
N ALA A 136 0.31 0.43 6.29
CA ALA A 136 0.90 -0.73 5.65
C ALA A 136 1.16 -0.51 4.14
N LEU A 137 0.24 0.16 3.43
CA LEU A 137 0.40 0.52 2.02
C LEU A 137 1.60 1.46 1.84
N VAL A 138 1.71 2.51 2.65
CA VAL A 138 2.84 3.44 2.65
C VAL A 138 4.14 2.66 2.86
N LEU A 139 4.26 1.91 3.95
CA LEU A 139 5.47 1.16 4.28
C LEU A 139 5.88 0.22 3.13
N ARG A 140 4.95 -0.53 2.55
CA ARG A 140 5.24 -1.43 1.41
C ARG A 140 5.51 -0.69 0.10
N ALA A 141 4.90 0.47 -0.14
CA ALA A 141 5.19 1.28 -1.33
C ALA A 141 6.62 1.82 -1.31
N PHE A 142 7.17 2.10 -0.12
CA PHE A 142 8.55 2.53 0.06
C PHE A 142 9.57 1.39 -0.10
N THR A 143 9.17 0.12 -0.03
CA THR A 143 10.09 -1.01 -0.34
C THR A 143 10.28 -1.24 -1.83
N LEU A 144 9.42 -0.67 -2.70
CA LEU A 144 9.57 -0.79 -4.16
C LEU A 144 10.85 -0.11 -4.63
N ARG A 145 11.74 -0.87 -5.27
CA ARG A 145 12.94 -0.31 -5.91
C ARG A 145 12.66 -0.01 -7.36
N VAL A 146 13.06 1.17 -7.82
CA VAL A 146 12.83 1.62 -9.20
C VAL A 146 14.12 1.40 -10.00
N ALA A 147 14.00 0.94 -11.25
CA ALA A 147 15.14 0.80 -12.14
C ALA A 147 15.86 2.15 -12.33
N ALA A 148 17.19 2.16 -12.24
CA ALA A 148 17.97 3.36 -12.51
C ALA A 148 17.86 3.73 -14.01
N PRO A 149 17.78 5.03 -14.36
CA PRO A 149 17.84 5.44 -15.76
C PRO A 149 19.20 5.00 -16.34
N ALA A 150 19.17 4.37 -17.52
CA ALA A 150 20.39 4.06 -18.26
C ALA A 150 21.15 5.37 -18.51
N ARG A 151 22.39 5.46 -18.04
CA ARG A 151 23.25 6.60 -18.33
C ARG A 151 23.66 6.50 -19.80
N SER A 152 23.23 7.46 -20.62
CA SER A 152 23.70 7.67 -22.00
C SER A 152 24.99 8.46 -22.01
#